data_AF-A0A520JJ09-F1
#
_entry.id   AF-A0A520JJ09-F1
#
_cell.length_a   1.000
_cell.length_b   1.000
_cell.length_c   1.000
_cell.angle_alpha   90.00
_cell.angle_beta   90.00
_cell.angle_gamma   90.00
#
_symmetry.space_group_name_H-M   'P 1'
#
loop_
_entity.id
_entity.type
_entity.pdbx_description
1 polymer ?
#
loop_
_entity_poly.entity_id
_entity_poly.type
_entity_poly.pdbx_seq_one_letter_code
_entity_poly.pdbx_strand_id
1 'polypeptide(L)'
;CMRPQALAAIRLPSLWQILLWTLVAVCVWPSLRPQTAVMRMACRLPDPEPVLPGTSLPSVLIALALFNAIFAVQNGLDMAFLWSGGALPAGMSQTEYVHRGAYPLIGTALIAGVMALAMLRPGSVSARHPWARRLVTLWVVQNLVLVGSSVLRTIDYIDSSMLTAWRIAALAWMGLVALGLVLICWRILRGRSARWLINWNALAAAVVLTVCSFVDLGAIAASRNVRRQAPAAIDLCYLGQVGDGALLPLIALERRRMDAVTRDRVRYVRESIFTDLSARQDSWTEWTPRGVRRLARATAMLGPNPARPLAVDQPAWRNCDGSIGHPAQQAQP
;
A
#
# COMPACT_ATOMS: atom_id res chain seq x y z
N CYS A 1 -31.79 -34.27 17.39
CA CYS A 1 -32.49 -33.11 17.96
C CYS A 1 -31.62 -31.86 17.87
N MET A 2 -31.82 -31.03 16.84
CA MET A 2 -31.19 -29.71 16.72
C MET A 2 -31.80 -28.76 17.75
N ARG A 3 -30.95 -28.05 18.50
CA ARG A 3 -31.38 -27.06 19.51
C ARG A 3 -32.14 -25.90 18.83
N PRO A 4 -33.40 -25.60 19.22
CA PRO A 4 -34.17 -24.47 18.68
C PRO A 4 -33.63 -23.09 19.10
N GLN A 5 -32.55 -23.02 19.88
CA GLN A 5 -31.96 -21.78 20.39
C GLN A 5 -30.99 -21.09 19.41
N ALA A 6 -30.54 -21.76 18.34
CA ALA A 6 -29.58 -21.17 17.39
C ALA A 6 -30.19 -20.05 16.52
N LEU A 7 -31.51 -20.10 16.26
CA LEU A 7 -32.20 -19.08 15.46
C LEU A 7 -32.54 -17.82 16.26
N ALA A 8 -32.64 -17.93 17.59
CA ALA A 8 -32.99 -16.80 18.47
C ALA A 8 -31.82 -15.80 18.67
N ALA A 9 -30.59 -16.19 18.32
CA ALA A 9 -29.41 -15.33 18.39
C ALA A 9 -29.18 -14.49 17.11
N ILE A 10 -29.96 -14.72 16.06
CA ILE A 10 -29.82 -14.01 14.78
C ILE A 10 -30.57 -12.68 14.88
N ARG A 11 -29.85 -11.59 15.15
CA ARG A 11 -30.38 -10.24 15.02
C ARG A 11 -30.58 -9.94 13.53
N LEU A 12 -31.84 -9.93 13.09
CA LEU A 12 -32.23 -9.57 11.74
C LEU A 12 -31.92 -8.09 11.45
N PRO A 13 -31.65 -7.72 10.18
CA PRO A 13 -31.51 -6.32 9.77
C PRO A 13 -32.72 -5.48 10.22
N SER A 14 -32.46 -4.25 10.62
CA SER A 14 -33.54 -3.28 10.81
C SER A 14 -34.12 -2.86 9.45
N LEU A 15 -35.41 -2.52 9.42
CA LEU A 15 -36.11 -2.13 8.17
C LEU A 15 -35.42 -0.98 7.43
N TRP A 16 -34.87 -0.02 8.18
CA TRP A 16 -34.09 1.10 7.63
C TRP A 16 -32.83 0.63 6.89
N GLN A 17 -32.09 -0.35 7.43
CA GLN A 17 -30.89 -0.88 6.78
C GLN A 17 -31.24 -1.54 5.46
N ILE A 18 -32.31 -2.33 5.41
CA ILE A 18 -32.79 -2.95 4.17
C ILE A 18 -33.10 -1.88 3.12
N LEU A 19 -33.83 -0.83 3.52
CA LEU A 19 -34.19 0.28 2.65
C LEU A 19 -32.95 0.99 2.08
N LEU A 20 -31.96 1.27 2.94
CA LEU A 20 -30.68 1.87 2.54
C LEU A 20 -29.93 0.98 1.55
N TRP A 21 -29.77 -0.32 1.83
CA TRP A 21 -29.08 -1.25 0.94
C TRP A 21 -29.79 -1.38 -0.41
N THR A 22 -31.13 -1.40 -0.44
CA THR A 22 -31.89 -1.38 -1.69
C THR A 22 -31.72 -0.08 -2.47
N LEU A 23 -31.71 1.07 -1.80
CA LEU A 23 -31.48 2.37 -2.42
C LEU A 23 -30.07 2.44 -3.03
N VAL A 24 -29.05 2.04 -2.27
CA VAL A 24 -27.66 1.97 -2.75
C VAL A 24 -27.55 1.02 -3.94
N ALA A 25 -28.14 -0.18 -3.87
CA ALA A 25 -28.14 -1.12 -4.98
C ALA A 25 -28.80 -0.54 -6.24
N VAL A 26 -29.97 0.10 -6.11
CA VAL A 26 -30.67 0.75 -7.22
C VAL A 26 -29.89 1.93 -7.81
N CYS A 27 -29.15 2.68 -6.98
CA CYS A 27 -28.31 3.80 -7.44
C CYS A 27 -26.98 3.35 -8.07
N VAL A 28 -26.38 2.25 -7.59
CA VAL A 28 -25.08 1.74 -8.05
C VAL A 28 -25.24 0.79 -9.25
N TRP A 29 -26.36 0.10 -9.38
CA TRP A 29 -26.62 -0.83 -10.48
C TRP A 29 -26.51 -0.19 -11.89
N PRO A 30 -27.04 1.04 -12.13
CA PRO A 30 -26.94 1.71 -13.42
C PRO A 30 -25.52 2.18 -13.77
N SER A 31 -24.65 2.42 -12.76
CA SER A 31 -23.25 2.84 -12.97
C SER A 31 -22.31 1.67 -13.23
N LEU A 32 -22.68 0.45 -12.79
CA LEU A 32 -21.97 -0.79 -13.13
C LEU A 32 -22.38 -1.38 -14.48
N ARG A 33 -23.55 -1.01 -15.04
CA ARG A 33 -23.90 -1.37 -16.42
C ARG A 33 -23.10 -0.50 -17.39
N PRO A 34 -22.24 -1.08 -18.25
CA PRO A 34 -21.58 -0.33 -19.30
C PRO A 34 -22.64 0.14 -20.30
N GLN A 35 -23.14 1.36 -20.10
CA GLN A 35 -24.13 1.93 -20.99
C GLN A 35 -23.46 2.13 -22.35
N THR A 36 -23.95 1.41 -23.35
CA THR A 36 -23.49 1.49 -24.74
C THR A 36 -23.52 2.91 -25.27
N ALA A 37 -24.43 3.76 -24.77
CA ALA A 37 -24.46 5.20 -25.04
C ALA A 37 -23.21 5.93 -24.53
N VAL A 38 -22.75 5.64 -23.30
CA VAL A 38 -21.54 6.25 -22.71
C VAL A 38 -20.28 5.77 -23.44
N MET A 39 -20.18 4.49 -23.81
CA MET A 39 -19.06 4.00 -24.65
C MET A 39 -19.06 4.63 -26.04
N ARG A 40 -20.23 4.81 -26.68
CA ARG A 40 -20.35 5.50 -27.97
C ARG A 40 -19.97 6.98 -27.86
N MET A 41 -20.35 7.64 -26.76
CA MET A 41 -20.01 9.04 -26.50
C MET A 41 -18.51 9.21 -26.18
N ALA A 42 -17.90 8.27 -25.45
CA ALA A 42 -16.46 8.20 -25.25
C ALA A 42 -15.67 8.00 -26.55
N CYS A 43 -16.23 7.25 -27.51
CA CYS A 43 -15.65 7.15 -28.86
C CYS A 43 -15.71 8.48 -29.64
N ARG A 44 -16.76 9.29 -29.41
CA ARG A 44 -17.00 10.57 -30.08
C ARG A 44 -16.27 11.75 -29.46
N LEU A 45 -15.77 11.62 -28.22
CA LEU A 45 -14.93 12.66 -27.62
C LEU A 45 -13.64 12.82 -28.44
N PRO A 46 -13.21 14.05 -28.73
CA PRO A 46 -11.88 14.31 -29.27
C PRO A 46 -10.82 13.67 -28.36
N ASP A 47 -9.70 13.22 -28.93
CA ASP A 47 -8.62 12.71 -28.10
C ASP A 47 -8.21 13.75 -27.05
N PRO A 48 -8.07 13.37 -25.77
CA PRO A 48 -7.69 14.27 -24.70
C PRO A 48 -6.23 14.70 -24.93
N GLU A 49 -6.06 15.73 -25.73
CA GLU A 49 -4.78 16.38 -25.99
C GLU A 49 -4.88 17.81 -25.47
N PRO A 50 -4.23 18.14 -24.33
CA PRO A 50 -4.26 19.49 -23.79
C PRO A 50 -3.63 20.48 -24.80
N VAL A 51 -4.33 21.60 -25.04
CA VAL A 51 -3.87 22.69 -25.92
C VAL A 51 -3.18 23.73 -25.06
N LEU A 52 -1.86 23.83 -25.16
CA LEU A 52 -1.08 24.92 -24.55
C LEU A 52 -0.54 25.83 -25.66
N PRO A 53 -0.87 27.14 -25.64
CA PRO A 53 -0.38 28.08 -26.64
C PRO A 53 1.12 28.40 -26.44
N GLY A 54 1.92 28.38 -27.52
CA GLY A 54 3.11 29.23 -27.60
C GLY A 54 4.51 28.65 -27.27
N THR A 55 4.83 27.37 -27.53
CA THR A 55 6.22 26.88 -27.31
C THR A 55 7.04 26.80 -28.61
N SER A 56 8.12 27.59 -28.71
CA SER A 56 9.09 27.48 -29.81
C SER A 56 9.94 26.20 -29.68
N LEU A 57 10.30 25.57 -30.81
CA LEU A 57 11.11 24.34 -30.86
C LEU A 57 12.43 24.44 -30.06
N PRO A 58 13.21 25.54 -30.13
CA PRO A 58 14.46 25.65 -29.37
C PRO A 58 14.23 25.63 -27.85
N SER A 59 13.23 26.34 -27.35
CA SER A 59 12.91 26.35 -25.91
C SER A 59 12.53 24.95 -25.39
N VAL A 60 11.81 24.17 -26.20
CA VAL A 60 11.47 22.78 -25.86
C VAL A 60 12.73 21.91 -25.79
N LEU A 61 13.65 22.04 -26.74
CA LEU A 61 14.89 21.26 -26.75
C LEU A 61 15.82 21.62 -25.58
N ILE A 62 15.96 22.91 -25.26
CA ILE A 62 16.76 23.38 -24.12
C ILE A 62 16.16 22.86 -22.80
N ALA A 63 14.85 22.98 -22.61
CA ALA A 63 14.18 22.45 -21.42
C ALA A 63 14.41 20.94 -21.29
N LEU A 64 14.23 20.17 -22.36
CA LEU A 64 14.46 18.73 -22.36
C LEU A 64 15.92 18.36 -22.06
N ALA A 65 16.89 19.11 -22.59
CA ALA A 65 18.30 18.91 -22.30
C ALA A 65 18.59 19.17 -20.81
N LEU A 66 18.09 20.27 -20.25
CA LEU A 66 18.23 20.60 -18.83
C LEU A 66 17.60 19.53 -17.93
N PHE A 67 16.40 19.04 -18.26
CA PHE A 67 15.78 17.95 -17.49
C PHE A 67 16.60 16.67 -17.53
N ASN A 68 17.08 16.27 -18.71
CA ASN A 68 17.94 15.09 -18.81
C ASN A 68 19.23 15.25 -18.00
N ALA A 69 19.81 16.45 -17.96
CA ALA A 69 21.00 16.71 -17.15
C ALA A 69 20.73 16.62 -15.65
N ILE A 70 19.65 17.25 -15.16
CA ILE A 70 19.26 17.21 -13.74
C ILE A 70 18.98 15.78 -13.29
N PHE A 71 18.20 15.02 -14.07
CA PHE A 71 17.89 13.63 -13.74
C PHE A 71 19.13 12.73 -13.84
N ALA A 72 20.10 13.04 -14.70
CA ALA A 72 21.32 12.26 -14.83
C ALA A 72 22.20 12.47 -13.59
N VAL A 73 22.31 13.71 -13.11
CA VAL A 73 22.97 14.02 -11.84
C VAL A 73 22.28 13.29 -10.70
N GLN A 74 20.95 13.32 -10.63
CA GLN A 74 20.21 12.64 -9.56
C GLN A 74 20.39 11.12 -9.59
N ASN A 75 20.30 10.48 -10.76
CA ASN A 75 20.57 9.04 -10.90
C ASN A 75 22.02 8.70 -10.54
N GLY A 76 22.98 9.57 -10.91
CA GLY A 76 24.38 9.42 -10.54
C GLY A 76 24.60 9.47 -9.03
N LEU A 77 23.96 10.43 -8.36
CA LEU A 77 23.97 10.53 -6.89
C LEU A 77 23.31 9.32 -6.24
N ASP A 78 22.13 8.91 -6.70
CA ASP A 78 21.43 7.73 -6.18
C ASP A 78 22.30 6.47 -6.29
N MET A 79 22.96 6.26 -7.45
CA MET A 79 23.85 5.13 -7.65
C MET A 79 25.09 5.21 -6.75
N ALA A 80 25.68 6.41 -6.58
CA ALA A 80 26.80 6.62 -5.66
C ALA A 80 26.40 6.35 -4.20
N PHE A 81 25.20 6.77 -3.78
CA PHE A 81 24.68 6.47 -2.43
C PHE A 81 24.44 4.97 -2.24
N LEU A 82 23.85 4.28 -3.23
CA LEU A 82 23.63 2.84 -3.19
C LEU A 82 24.97 2.07 -3.10
N TRP A 83 26.00 2.50 -3.83
CA TRP A 83 27.32 1.84 -3.80
C TRP A 83 28.20 2.20 -2.61
N SER A 84 28.04 3.40 -2.05
CA SER A 84 28.92 3.90 -0.98
C SER A 84 28.71 3.23 0.37
N GLY A 85 27.63 2.46 0.58
CA GLY A 85 27.34 1.79 1.85
C GLY A 85 27.34 2.73 3.06
N GLY A 86 27.14 4.03 2.82
CA GLY A 86 27.50 5.10 3.74
C GLY A 86 26.59 5.18 4.96
N ALA A 87 27.18 5.05 6.14
CA ALA A 87 26.52 5.24 7.43
C ALA A 87 25.90 6.63 7.55
N LEU A 88 24.70 6.68 8.16
CA LEU A 88 24.02 7.93 8.50
C LEU A 88 24.93 8.82 9.38
N PRO A 89 24.92 10.16 9.17
CA PRO A 89 25.58 11.09 10.08
C PRO A 89 25.05 10.93 11.51
N ALA A 90 25.95 10.94 12.49
CA ALA A 90 25.61 10.75 13.90
C ALA A 90 24.63 11.83 14.40
N GLY A 91 23.50 11.40 14.97
CA GLY A 91 22.58 12.26 15.73
C GLY A 91 21.23 12.59 15.08
N MET A 92 20.90 12.07 13.89
CA MET A 92 19.62 12.32 13.22
C MET A 92 18.69 11.10 13.29
N SER A 93 17.45 11.27 13.76
CA SER A 93 16.46 10.18 13.76
C SER A 93 16.07 9.82 12.31
N GLN A 94 15.99 8.52 11.98
CA GLN A 94 15.65 8.05 10.62
C GLN A 94 14.33 8.63 10.08
N THR A 95 13.40 8.98 10.97
CA THR A 95 12.07 9.51 10.64
C THR A 95 12.15 10.94 10.07
N GLU A 96 13.07 11.76 10.56
CA GLU A 96 13.20 13.17 10.15
C GLU A 96 13.93 13.32 8.81
N TYR A 97 14.88 12.41 8.52
CA TYR A 97 15.58 12.35 7.25
C TYR A 97 14.64 11.96 6.08
N VAL A 98 13.70 11.03 6.30
CA VAL A 98 12.77 10.54 5.27
C VAL A 98 11.73 11.59 4.89
N HIS A 99 11.21 12.37 5.85
CA HIS A 99 10.15 13.34 5.58
C HIS A 99 10.63 14.63 4.88
N ARG A 100 11.90 15.04 5.04
CA ARG A 100 12.45 16.21 4.32
C ARG A 100 12.84 15.92 2.87
N GLY A 101 13.21 14.69 2.53
CA GLY A 101 13.64 14.34 1.18
C GLY A 101 12.51 13.94 0.23
N ALA A 102 11.54 13.16 0.70
CA ALA A 102 10.61 12.46 -0.19
C ALA A 102 9.49 13.35 -0.79
N TYR A 103 8.88 14.24 0.00
CA TYR A 103 7.73 15.03 -0.46
C TYR A 103 8.06 16.08 -1.54
N PRO A 104 9.18 16.83 -1.45
CA PRO A 104 9.55 17.76 -2.51
C PRO A 104 9.91 17.05 -3.82
N LEU A 105 10.56 15.88 -3.74
CA LEU A 105 10.96 15.08 -4.91
C LEU A 105 9.77 14.50 -5.67
N ILE A 106 8.74 14.03 -4.96
CA ILE A 106 7.49 13.56 -5.60
C ILE A 106 6.77 14.72 -6.28
N GLY A 107 6.73 15.90 -5.64
CA GLY A 107 6.12 17.10 -6.20
C GLY A 107 6.81 17.58 -7.48
N THR A 108 8.14 17.66 -7.49
CA THR A 108 8.89 18.07 -8.69
C THR A 108 8.82 17.04 -9.80
N ALA A 109 8.85 15.74 -9.48
CA ALA A 109 8.71 14.67 -10.46
C ALA A 109 7.32 14.66 -11.13
N LEU A 110 6.24 14.91 -10.38
CA LEU A 110 4.88 15.03 -10.93
C LEU A 110 4.74 16.24 -11.86
N ILE A 111 5.25 17.41 -11.45
CA ILE A 111 5.22 18.62 -12.27
C ILE A 111 6.04 18.44 -13.55
N ALA A 112 7.22 17.82 -13.46
CA ALA A 112 8.03 17.46 -14.62
C ALA A 112 7.30 16.45 -15.54
N GLY A 113 6.62 15.45 -14.96
CA GLY A 113 5.72 14.50 -15.61
C GLY A 113 4.65 15.15 -16.48
N VAL A 114 3.89 16.06 -15.87
CA VAL A 114 2.82 16.82 -16.54
C VAL A 114 3.39 17.69 -17.64
N MET A 115 4.51 18.38 -17.39
CA MET A 115 5.11 19.28 -18.36
C MET A 115 5.68 18.54 -19.57
N ALA A 116 6.29 17.37 -19.37
CA ALA A 116 6.76 16.55 -20.48
C ALA A 116 5.63 15.96 -21.33
N LEU A 117 4.54 15.52 -20.70
CA LEU A 117 3.34 15.04 -21.43
C LEU A 117 2.69 16.17 -22.22
N ALA A 118 2.65 17.38 -21.67
CA ALA A 118 2.15 18.58 -22.33
C ALA A 118 3.03 19.01 -23.52
N MET A 119 4.36 18.91 -23.39
CA MET A 119 5.32 19.33 -24.41
C MET A 119 5.45 18.36 -25.60
N LEU A 120 5.00 17.10 -25.47
CA LEU A 120 5.19 16.04 -26.48
C LEU A 120 3.94 15.64 -27.24
N ARG A 121 3.13 16.63 -27.60
CA ARG A 121 1.97 16.42 -28.44
C ARG A 121 2.35 15.92 -29.85
N PRO A 122 1.79 14.80 -30.33
CA PRO A 122 1.87 14.39 -31.74
C PRO A 122 1.21 15.47 -32.64
N GLY A 123 1.95 16.00 -33.61
CA GLY A 123 1.47 17.09 -34.49
C GLY A 123 2.09 18.47 -34.22
N SER A 124 2.82 18.65 -33.11
CA SER A 124 3.71 19.80 -32.95
C SER A 124 4.93 19.66 -33.86
N VAL A 125 5.49 20.80 -34.33
CA VAL A 125 6.76 20.81 -35.09
C VAL A 125 7.87 20.10 -34.31
N SER A 126 7.82 20.16 -32.97
CA SER A 126 8.71 19.44 -32.04
C SER A 126 8.54 17.92 -32.02
N ALA A 127 7.33 17.37 -32.15
CA ALA A 127 7.13 15.92 -32.16
C ALA A 127 7.64 15.23 -33.44
N ARG A 128 7.80 15.98 -34.54
CA ARG A 128 8.42 15.47 -35.78
C ARG A 128 9.95 15.48 -35.71
N HIS A 129 10.53 16.24 -34.77
CA HIS A 129 11.99 16.38 -34.67
C HIS A 129 12.60 15.17 -33.94
N PRO A 130 13.53 14.42 -34.58
CA PRO A 130 14.05 13.16 -34.03
C PRO A 130 14.78 13.35 -32.69
N TRP A 131 15.42 14.51 -32.47
CA TRP A 131 16.09 14.79 -31.20
C TRP A 131 15.15 15.01 -30.02
N ALA A 132 14.00 15.67 -30.22
CA ALA A 132 13.03 15.85 -29.15
C ALA A 132 12.49 14.49 -28.68
N ARG A 133 12.20 13.60 -29.64
CA ARG A 133 11.76 12.22 -29.36
C ARG A 133 12.83 11.41 -28.61
N ARG A 134 14.10 11.53 -29.00
CA ARG A 134 15.23 10.87 -28.31
C ARG A 134 15.43 11.40 -26.90
N LEU A 135 15.46 12.72 -26.70
CA LEU A 135 15.63 13.34 -25.40
C LEU A 135 14.52 12.96 -24.42
N VAL A 136 13.29 12.79 -24.91
CA VAL A 136 12.18 12.41 -24.03
C VAL A 136 12.20 10.93 -23.73
N THR A 137 12.53 10.10 -24.72
CA THR A 137 12.73 8.67 -24.47
C THR A 137 13.83 8.47 -23.43
N LEU A 138 14.95 9.19 -23.56
CA LEU A 138 16.03 9.18 -22.56
C LEU A 138 15.52 9.61 -21.19
N TRP A 139 14.77 10.71 -21.11
CA TRP A 139 14.23 11.20 -19.84
C TRP A 139 13.24 10.22 -19.18
N VAL A 140 12.38 9.56 -19.97
CA VAL A 140 11.48 8.52 -19.46
C VAL A 140 12.27 7.31 -18.94
N VAL A 141 13.33 6.90 -19.65
CA VAL A 141 14.24 5.84 -19.18
C VAL A 141 14.94 6.26 -17.88
N GLN A 142 15.40 7.50 -17.75
CA GLN A 142 15.99 8.01 -16.52
C GLN A 142 15.01 8.00 -15.35
N ASN A 143 13.73 8.31 -15.58
CA ASN A 143 12.68 8.19 -14.56
C ASN A 143 12.44 6.72 -14.17
N LEU A 144 12.50 5.79 -15.13
CA LEU A 144 12.38 4.36 -14.84
C LEU A 144 13.52 3.88 -13.93
N VAL A 145 14.75 4.36 -14.15
CA VAL A 145 15.90 4.10 -13.28
C VAL A 145 15.67 4.66 -11.87
N LEU A 146 15.17 5.90 -11.73
CA LEU A 146 14.85 6.49 -10.43
C LEU A 146 13.78 5.70 -9.66
N VAL A 147 12.74 5.22 -10.35
CA VAL A 147 11.73 4.35 -9.74
C VAL A 147 12.37 3.04 -9.28
N GLY A 148 13.26 2.44 -10.09
CA GLY A 148 14.03 1.27 -9.71
C GLY A 148 14.89 1.49 -8.46
N SER A 149 15.62 2.60 -8.38
CA SER A 149 16.39 3.04 -7.20
C SER A 149 15.50 3.15 -5.96
N SER A 150 14.33 3.79 -6.09
CA SER A 150 13.36 3.96 -5.00
C SER A 150 12.78 2.63 -4.51
N VAL A 151 12.52 1.69 -5.42
CA VAL A 151 12.08 0.33 -5.10
C VAL A 151 13.16 -0.42 -4.32
N LEU A 152 14.42 -0.39 -4.79
CA LEU A 152 15.53 -1.05 -4.11
C LEU A 152 15.72 -0.50 -2.70
N ARG A 153 15.75 0.83 -2.54
CA ARG A 153 15.84 1.49 -1.24
C ARG A 153 14.71 1.08 -0.29
N THR A 154 13.49 0.95 -0.82
CA THR A 154 12.34 0.50 -0.03
C THR A 154 12.50 -0.96 0.41
N ILE A 155 13.04 -1.83 -0.46
CA ILE A 155 13.31 -3.24 -0.14
C ILE A 155 14.40 -3.36 0.93
N ASP A 156 15.51 -2.63 0.79
CA ASP A 156 16.60 -2.64 1.77
C ASP A 156 16.12 -2.13 3.15
N TYR A 157 15.27 -1.11 3.15
CA TYR A 157 14.64 -0.62 4.37
C TYR A 157 13.66 -1.65 4.98
N ILE A 158 12.91 -2.38 4.16
CA ILE A 158 12.06 -3.49 4.63
C ILE A 158 12.88 -4.62 5.23
N ASP A 159 14.08 -4.91 4.72
CA ASP A 159 14.90 -6.00 5.23
C ASP A 159 15.61 -5.63 6.55
N SER A 160 15.89 -4.35 6.79
CA SER A 160 16.39 -3.84 8.07
C SER A 160 15.29 -3.55 9.12
N SER A 161 14.03 -3.41 8.68
CA SER A 161 12.89 -3.04 9.53
C SER A 161 11.71 -4.03 9.38
N MET A 162 10.53 -3.69 9.90
CA MET A 162 9.30 -4.46 9.66
C MET A 162 8.63 -4.10 8.33
N LEU A 163 8.06 -5.09 7.64
CA LEU A 163 7.16 -4.84 6.53
C LEU A 163 5.84 -4.28 7.06
N THR A 164 5.31 -3.24 6.43
CA THR A 164 3.99 -2.69 6.72
C THR A 164 3.09 -2.72 5.49
N ALA A 165 1.77 -2.68 5.70
CA ALA A 165 0.79 -2.60 4.61
C ALA A 165 1.04 -1.38 3.70
N TRP A 166 1.40 -0.23 4.29
CA TRP A 166 1.76 0.99 3.55
C TRP A 166 2.98 0.83 2.66
N ARG A 167 3.99 0.07 3.08
CA ARG A 167 5.18 -0.21 2.24
C ARG A 167 4.84 -1.15 1.08
N ILE A 168 3.96 -2.14 1.29
CA ILE A 168 3.45 -2.98 0.20
C ILE A 168 2.65 -2.14 -0.80
N ALA A 169 1.78 -1.25 -0.32
CA ALA A 169 1.02 -0.34 -1.16
C ALA A 169 1.94 0.61 -1.95
N ALA A 170 2.98 1.14 -1.31
CA ALA A 170 3.99 1.97 -1.97
C ALA A 170 4.75 1.21 -3.07
N LEU A 171 5.15 -0.04 -2.82
CA LEU A 171 5.78 -0.90 -3.83
C LEU A 171 4.82 -1.19 -5.00
N ALA A 172 3.55 -1.48 -4.73
CA ALA A 172 2.55 -1.69 -5.77
C ALA A 172 2.33 -0.41 -6.61
N TRP A 173 2.31 0.77 -5.97
CA TRP A 173 2.25 2.05 -6.66
C TRP A 173 3.51 2.25 -7.51
N MET A 174 4.72 2.14 -6.96
CA MET A 174 5.95 2.27 -7.77
C MET A 174 5.97 1.31 -8.99
N GLY A 175 5.43 0.09 -8.85
CA GLY A 175 5.22 -0.83 -9.97
C GLY A 175 4.27 -0.30 -11.04
N LEU A 176 3.16 0.33 -10.66
CA LEU A 176 2.24 1.01 -11.57
C LEU A 176 2.90 2.23 -12.24
N VAL A 177 3.72 3.02 -11.53
CA VAL A 177 4.52 4.11 -12.14
C VAL A 177 5.40 3.54 -13.24
N ALA A 178 6.17 2.50 -12.91
CA ALA A 178 7.11 1.88 -13.82
C ALA A 178 6.41 1.35 -15.07
N LEU A 179 5.26 0.67 -14.90
CA LEU A 179 4.44 0.21 -16.02
C LEU A 179 3.95 1.38 -16.87
N GLY A 180 3.47 2.46 -16.26
CA GLY A 180 3.05 3.68 -16.97
C GLY A 180 4.16 4.29 -17.81
N LEU A 181 5.38 4.39 -17.26
CA LEU A 181 6.57 4.87 -17.99
C LEU A 181 6.94 3.94 -19.15
N VAL A 182 6.89 2.62 -18.96
CA VAL A 182 7.11 1.63 -20.03
C VAL A 182 6.07 1.78 -21.14
N LEU A 183 4.78 1.98 -20.80
CA LEU A 183 3.73 2.22 -21.77
C LEU A 183 3.91 3.56 -22.51
N ILE A 184 4.44 4.59 -21.86
CA ILE A 184 4.82 5.86 -22.51
C ILE A 184 5.94 5.62 -23.53
N CYS A 185 7.01 4.92 -23.16
CA CYS A 185 8.09 4.54 -24.08
C CYS A 185 7.52 3.76 -25.27
N TRP A 186 6.68 2.76 -25.01
CA TRP A 186 6.02 1.97 -26.06
C TRP A 186 5.19 2.86 -26.99
N ARG A 187 4.40 3.78 -26.44
CA ARG A 187 3.58 4.72 -27.19
C ARG A 187 4.43 5.56 -28.15
N ILE A 188 5.54 6.11 -27.66
CA ILE A 188 6.45 6.95 -28.45
C ILE A 188 7.10 6.15 -29.59
N LEU A 189 7.53 4.91 -29.31
CA LEU A 189 8.20 4.05 -30.30
C LEU A 189 7.24 3.47 -31.36
N ARG A 190 5.99 3.17 -30.98
CA ARG A 190 4.98 2.54 -31.85
C ARG A 190 3.92 3.49 -32.39
N GLY A 191 4.03 4.80 -32.10
CA GLY A 191 3.09 5.82 -32.59
C GLY A 191 1.65 5.62 -32.12
N ARG A 192 1.42 5.13 -30.89
CA ARG A 192 0.07 4.88 -30.36
C ARG A 192 -0.62 6.16 -29.88
N SER A 193 -1.96 6.17 -29.90
CA SER A 193 -2.77 7.31 -29.44
C SER A 193 -2.72 7.50 -27.92
N ALA A 194 -3.06 8.70 -27.44
CA ALA A 194 -3.16 9.00 -26.01
C ALA A 194 -4.24 8.14 -25.33
N ARG A 195 -5.37 7.90 -26.01
CA ARG A 195 -6.47 7.05 -25.53
C ARG A 195 -6.02 5.61 -25.26
N TRP A 196 -5.16 5.06 -26.11
CA TRP A 196 -4.57 3.74 -25.87
C TRP A 196 -3.79 3.70 -24.55
N LEU A 197 -2.93 4.70 -24.31
CA LEU A 197 -2.14 4.79 -23.08
C LEU A 197 -3.03 4.92 -21.83
N ILE A 198 -4.05 5.77 -21.88
CA ILE A 198 -4.98 6.00 -20.76
C ILE A 198 -5.73 4.70 -20.43
N ASN A 199 -6.27 4.02 -21.44
CA ASN A 199 -7.02 2.78 -21.22
C ASN A 199 -6.16 1.68 -20.60
N TRP A 200 -4.90 1.52 -21.02
CA TRP A 200 -3.99 0.52 -20.45
C TRP A 200 -3.54 0.87 -19.03
N ASN A 201 -3.30 2.15 -18.73
CA ASN A 201 -3.03 2.59 -17.35
C ASN A 201 -4.25 2.40 -16.45
N ALA A 202 -5.45 2.73 -16.93
CA ALA A 202 -6.70 2.52 -16.19
C ALA A 202 -6.95 1.03 -15.93
N LEU A 203 -6.72 0.16 -16.92
CA LEU A 203 -6.81 -1.28 -16.76
C LEU A 203 -5.81 -1.79 -15.71
N ALA A 204 -4.55 -1.37 -15.79
CA ALA A 204 -3.52 -1.77 -14.82
C ALA A 204 -3.89 -1.33 -13.39
N ALA A 205 -4.32 -0.08 -13.21
CA ALA A 205 -4.78 0.43 -11.92
C ALA A 205 -5.99 -0.35 -11.40
N ALA A 206 -6.98 -0.61 -12.25
CA ALA A 206 -8.17 -1.39 -11.89
C ALA A 206 -7.81 -2.81 -11.44
N VAL A 207 -6.90 -3.48 -12.14
CA VAL A 207 -6.39 -4.82 -11.75
C VAL A 207 -5.74 -4.77 -10.38
N VAL A 208 -4.83 -3.81 -10.14
CA VAL A 208 -4.14 -3.68 -8.85
C VAL A 208 -5.13 -3.40 -7.71
N LEU A 209 -6.06 -2.44 -7.89
CA LEU A 209 -7.08 -2.12 -6.88
C LEU A 209 -8.01 -3.29 -6.59
N THR A 210 -8.40 -4.04 -7.62
CA THR A 210 -9.21 -5.25 -7.48
C THR A 210 -8.48 -6.28 -6.63
N VAL A 211 -7.22 -6.58 -6.95
CA VAL A 211 -6.38 -7.51 -6.17
C VAL A 211 -6.25 -7.02 -4.72
N CYS A 212 -5.98 -5.74 -4.49
CA CYS A 212 -5.86 -5.17 -3.15
C CYS A 212 -7.16 -5.22 -2.32
N SER A 213 -8.33 -5.31 -2.96
CA SER A 213 -9.61 -5.48 -2.26
C SER A 213 -9.80 -6.92 -1.76
N PHE A 214 -9.30 -7.91 -2.51
CA PHE A 214 -9.40 -9.32 -2.14
C PHE A 214 -8.26 -9.81 -1.24
N VAL A 215 -7.11 -9.13 -1.28
CA VAL A 215 -5.91 -9.51 -0.54
C VAL A 215 -5.75 -8.63 0.70
N ASP A 216 -5.49 -9.24 1.85
CA ASP A 216 -5.15 -8.50 3.07
C ASP A 216 -3.63 -8.24 3.12
N LEU A 217 -3.24 -7.02 2.76
CA LEU A 217 -1.84 -6.59 2.77
C LEU A 217 -1.24 -6.61 4.19
N GLY A 218 -2.05 -6.32 5.21
CA GLY A 218 -1.64 -6.39 6.62
C GLY A 218 -1.31 -7.82 7.06
N ALA A 219 -2.13 -8.78 6.66
CA ALA A 219 -1.86 -10.20 6.90
C ALA A 219 -0.57 -10.68 6.20
N ILE A 220 -0.32 -10.23 4.96
CA ILE A 220 0.92 -10.52 4.25
C ILE A 220 2.11 -9.95 5.01
N ALA A 221 2.04 -8.68 5.41
CA ALA A 221 3.07 -7.99 6.16
C ALA A 221 3.39 -8.71 7.49
N ALA A 222 2.36 -8.95 8.31
CA ALA A 222 2.48 -9.67 9.58
C ALA A 222 3.10 -11.07 9.38
N SER A 223 2.66 -11.81 8.37
CA SER A 223 3.19 -13.15 8.09
C SER A 223 4.67 -13.14 7.69
N ARG A 224 5.12 -12.15 6.91
CA ARG A 224 6.55 -12.01 6.52
C ARG A 224 7.39 -11.64 7.74
N ASN A 225 6.91 -10.69 8.56
CA ASN A 225 7.63 -10.24 9.76
C ASN A 225 7.85 -11.39 10.73
N VAL A 226 6.80 -12.16 11.03
CA VAL A 226 6.88 -13.35 11.90
C VAL A 226 7.83 -14.42 11.35
N ARG A 227 7.93 -14.56 10.02
CA ARG A 227 8.85 -15.54 9.40
C ARG A 227 10.32 -15.10 9.41
N ARG A 228 10.60 -13.82 9.15
CA ARG A 228 11.97 -13.32 8.95
C ARG A 228 12.64 -12.80 10.20
N GLN A 229 11.90 -12.22 11.14
CA GLN A 229 12.49 -11.53 12.29
C GLN A 229 12.60 -12.43 13.51
N ALA A 230 13.48 -12.06 14.45
CA ALA A 230 13.54 -12.70 15.76
C ALA A 230 12.30 -12.30 16.59
N PRO A 231 11.73 -13.21 17.42
CA PRO A 231 10.52 -12.91 18.19
C PRO A 231 10.60 -11.64 19.05
N ALA A 232 11.76 -11.34 19.63
CA ALA A 232 11.97 -10.15 20.46
C ALA A 232 12.06 -8.83 19.67
N ALA A 233 12.33 -8.89 18.35
CA ALA A 233 12.45 -7.71 17.49
C ALA A 233 11.11 -7.33 16.82
N ILE A 234 10.06 -8.13 17.02
CA ILE A 234 8.75 -7.91 16.41
C ILE A 234 7.97 -6.91 17.25
N ASP A 235 7.53 -5.81 16.64
CA ASP A 235 6.61 -4.86 17.26
C ASP A 235 5.20 -5.48 17.38
N LEU A 236 4.84 -5.83 18.60
CA LEU A 236 3.54 -6.42 18.94
C LEU A 236 2.40 -5.39 18.93
N CYS A 237 2.68 -4.10 19.17
CA CYS A 237 1.67 -3.04 19.02
C CYS A 237 1.28 -2.89 17.55
N TYR A 238 2.25 -2.94 16.64
CA TYR A 238 1.97 -2.95 15.20
C TYR A 238 1.12 -4.15 14.79
N LEU A 239 1.43 -5.36 15.27
CA LEU A 239 0.60 -6.54 15.00
C LEU A 239 -0.81 -6.41 15.57
N GLY A 240 -0.96 -5.79 16.75
CA GLY A 240 -2.26 -5.41 17.30
C GLY A 240 -3.06 -4.50 16.37
N GLN A 241 -2.41 -3.47 15.81
CA GLN A 241 -3.05 -2.54 14.86
C GLN A 241 -3.42 -3.19 13.52
N VAL A 242 -2.68 -4.20 13.07
CA VAL A 242 -3.05 -4.99 11.88
C VAL A 242 -4.35 -5.78 12.12
N GLY A 243 -4.68 -6.10 13.38
CA GLY A 243 -5.94 -6.74 13.77
C GLY A 243 -6.08 -8.16 13.19
N ASP A 244 -7.24 -8.45 12.58
CA ASP A 244 -7.61 -9.78 12.06
C ASP A 244 -6.54 -10.44 11.20
N GLY A 245 -5.79 -9.64 10.43
CA GLY A 245 -4.73 -10.13 9.56
C GLY A 245 -3.54 -10.74 10.32
N ALA A 246 -3.31 -10.31 11.55
CA ALA A 246 -2.20 -10.75 12.38
C ALA A 246 -2.51 -11.99 13.23
N LEU A 247 -3.77 -12.41 13.34
CA LEU A 247 -4.16 -13.54 14.20
C LEU A 247 -3.42 -14.85 13.88
N LEU A 248 -3.43 -15.30 12.62
CA LEU A 248 -2.73 -16.53 12.21
C LEU A 248 -1.20 -16.38 12.31
N PRO A 249 -0.58 -15.25 11.88
CA PRO A 249 0.82 -14.97 12.17
C PRO A 249 1.18 -15.03 13.65
N LEU A 250 0.36 -14.50 14.57
CA LEU A 250 0.63 -14.54 16.01
C LEU A 250 0.59 -15.96 16.57
N ILE A 251 -0.34 -16.81 16.12
CA ILE A 251 -0.36 -18.24 16.50
C ILE A 251 0.90 -18.95 15.99
N ALA A 252 1.35 -18.63 14.77
CA ALA A 252 2.60 -19.17 14.24
C ALA A 252 3.83 -18.65 15.00
N LEU A 253 3.80 -17.39 15.45
CA LEU A 253 4.85 -16.78 16.25
C LEU A 253 4.96 -17.48 17.61
N GLU A 254 3.85 -17.72 18.31
CA GLU A 254 3.82 -18.39 19.63
C GLU A 254 4.53 -19.76 19.63
N ARG A 255 4.52 -20.46 18.49
CA ARG A 255 5.18 -21.77 18.31
C ARG A 255 6.70 -21.68 18.17
N ARG A 256 7.27 -20.49 17.96
CA ARG A 256 8.72 -20.29 17.85
C ARG A 256 9.37 -20.30 19.23
N ARG A 257 10.67 -20.61 19.27
CA ARG A 257 11.48 -20.49 20.49
C ARG A 257 11.61 -19.01 20.88
N MET A 258 11.20 -18.68 22.10
CA MET A 258 11.29 -17.35 22.72
C MET A 258 11.22 -17.51 24.24
N ASP A 259 11.58 -16.45 24.96
CA ASP A 259 11.48 -16.34 26.41
C ASP A 259 10.02 -16.31 26.89
N ALA A 260 9.82 -16.60 28.18
CA ALA A 260 8.49 -16.67 28.78
C ALA A 260 7.76 -15.32 28.76
N VAL A 261 8.49 -14.21 28.92
CA VAL A 261 7.93 -12.85 28.93
C VAL A 261 7.42 -12.49 27.54
N THR A 262 8.23 -12.64 26.49
CA THR A 262 7.78 -12.40 25.11
C THR A 262 6.63 -13.32 24.71
N ARG A 263 6.66 -14.60 25.13
CA ARG A 263 5.55 -15.53 24.86
C ARG A 263 4.24 -15.07 25.50
N ASP A 264 4.30 -14.58 26.73
CA ASP A 264 3.13 -14.04 27.43
C ASP A 264 2.57 -12.80 26.72
N ARG A 265 3.46 -11.88 26.28
CA ARG A 265 3.08 -10.72 25.46
C ARG A 265 2.39 -11.13 24.15
N VAL A 266 2.95 -12.09 23.42
CA VAL A 266 2.37 -12.63 22.18
C VAL A 266 0.98 -13.22 22.44
N ARG A 267 0.81 -13.98 23.53
CA ARG A 267 -0.48 -14.56 23.93
C ARG A 267 -1.52 -13.48 24.23
N TYR A 268 -1.12 -12.40 24.90
CA TYR A 268 -2.02 -11.29 25.19
C TYR A 268 -2.57 -10.66 23.91
N VAL A 269 -1.69 -10.29 22.96
CA VAL A 269 -2.12 -9.68 21.69
C VAL A 269 -2.95 -10.67 20.86
N ARG A 270 -2.55 -11.96 20.81
CA ARG A 270 -3.32 -13.02 20.15
C ARG A 270 -4.73 -13.14 20.73
N GLU A 271 -4.86 -13.19 22.06
CA GLU A 271 -6.13 -13.36 22.76
C GLU A 271 -7.04 -12.15 22.58
N SER A 272 -6.49 -10.94 22.63
CA SER A 272 -7.22 -9.70 22.37
C SER A 272 -7.84 -9.69 20.96
N ILE A 273 -7.04 -10.00 19.92
CA ILE A 273 -7.54 -10.07 18.54
C ILE A 273 -8.54 -11.22 18.37
N PHE A 274 -8.28 -12.39 18.97
CA PHE A 274 -9.18 -13.53 18.87
C PHE A 274 -10.55 -13.22 19.48
N THR A 275 -10.57 -12.60 20.66
CA THR A 275 -11.81 -12.26 21.38
C THR A 275 -12.61 -11.20 20.62
N ASP A 276 -11.94 -10.14 20.16
CA ASP A 276 -12.56 -9.09 19.34
C ASP A 276 -13.15 -9.66 18.04
N LEU A 277 -12.36 -10.44 17.28
CA LEU A 277 -12.83 -11.04 16.05
C LEU A 277 -14.02 -11.99 16.32
N SER A 278 -13.97 -12.80 17.37
CA SER A 278 -15.07 -13.71 17.73
C SER A 278 -16.36 -12.92 18.00
N ALA A 279 -16.29 -11.89 18.84
CA ALA A 279 -17.43 -11.03 19.16
C ALA A 279 -18.03 -10.35 17.91
N ARG A 280 -17.17 -9.86 17.01
CA ARG A 280 -17.61 -9.26 15.74
C ARG A 280 -18.24 -10.27 14.78
N GLN A 281 -17.74 -11.50 14.74
CA GLN A 281 -18.32 -12.55 13.88
C GLN A 281 -19.63 -13.13 14.43
N ASP A 282 -19.91 -12.96 15.72
CA ASP A 282 -21.23 -13.27 16.29
C ASP A 282 -22.28 -12.19 15.96
N SER A 283 -21.85 -10.99 15.57
CA SER A 283 -22.72 -9.90 15.14
C SER A 283 -23.02 -9.97 13.64
N TRP A 284 -24.30 -9.94 13.26
CA TRP A 284 -24.73 -9.97 11.86
C TRP A 284 -24.23 -8.76 11.03
N THR A 285 -23.99 -7.60 11.65
CA THR A 285 -23.55 -6.38 10.95
C THR A 285 -22.05 -6.35 10.65
N GLU A 286 -21.25 -7.06 11.44
CA GLU A 286 -19.77 -7.05 11.36
C GLU A 286 -19.21 -8.39 10.89
N TRP A 287 -20.11 -9.32 10.59
CA TRP A 287 -19.81 -10.61 10.01
C TRP A 287 -19.14 -10.44 8.64
N THR A 288 -18.01 -11.13 8.44
CA THR A 288 -17.36 -11.19 7.13
C THR A 288 -16.93 -12.62 6.79
N PRO A 289 -17.04 -13.05 5.51
CA PRO A 289 -16.57 -14.38 5.10
C PRO A 289 -15.09 -14.61 5.41
N ARG A 290 -14.27 -13.56 5.35
CA ARG A 290 -12.83 -13.60 5.66
C ARG A 290 -12.59 -13.80 7.15
N GLY A 291 -13.34 -13.09 8.01
CA GLY A 291 -13.26 -13.21 9.47
C GLY A 291 -13.58 -14.61 9.95
N VAL A 292 -14.70 -15.19 9.51
CA VAL A 292 -15.09 -16.58 9.85
C VAL A 292 -14.02 -17.59 9.42
N ARG A 293 -13.48 -17.49 8.20
CA ARG A 293 -12.43 -18.41 7.72
C ARG A 293 -11.15 -18.28 8.55
N ARG A 294 -10.80 -17.08 9.01
CA ARG A 294 -9.65 -16.85 9.91
C ARG A 294 -9.88 -17.46 11.27
N LEU A 295 -11.06 -17.23 11.85
CA LEU A 295 -11.41 -17.75 13.16
C LEU A 295 -11.42 -19.28 13.16
N ALA A 296 -12.04 -19.92 12.17
CA ALA A 296 -12.03 -21.38 12.03
C ALA A 296 -10.62 -21.96 11.94
N ARG A 297 -9.72 -21.32 11.17
CA ARG A 297 -8.31 -21.72 11.09
C ARG A 297 -7.58 -21.49 12.42
N ALA A 298 -7.83 -20.36 13.08
CA ALA A 298 -7.21 -20.05 14.37
C ALA A 298 -7.61 -21.08 15.43
N THR A 299 -8.90 -21.41 15.55
CA THR A 299 -9.42 -22.43 16.46
C THR A 299 -8.80 -23.81 16.16
N ALA A 300 -8.70 -24.20 14.89
CA ALA A 300 -8.05 -25.45 14.50
C ALA A 300 -6.55 -25.49 14.86
N MET A 301 -5.84 -24.35 14.78
CA MET A 301 -4.43 -24.26 15.13
C MET A 301 -4.17 -24.20 16.64
N LEU A 302 -5.11 -23.65 17.42
CA LEU A 302 -4.99 -23.48 18.86
C LEU A 302 -5.45 -24.72 19.65
N GLY A 303 -6.39 -25.48 19.10
CA GLY A 303 -6.97 -26.63 19.80
C GLY A 303 -7.98 -26.23 20.88
N PRO A 304 -8.47 -27.20 21.69
CA PRO A 304 -9.59 -26.99 22.61
C PRO A 304 -9.24 -26.14 23.83
N ASN A 305 -7.98 -26.15 24.29
CA ASN A 305 -7.51 -25.41 25.46
C ASN A 305 -6.29 -24.54 25.11
N PRO A 306 -6.48 -23.39 24.44
CA PRO A 306 -5.38 -22.48 24.14
C PRO A 306 -4.73 -21.94 25.41
N ALA A 307 -3.40 -21.82 25.40
CA ALA A 307 -2.68 -21.19 26.49
C ALA A 307 -3.04 -19.71 26.58
N ARG A 308 -3.44 -19.28 27.79
CA ARG A 308 -3.85 -17.90 28.08
C ARG A 308 -2.66 -17.05 28.54
N PRO A 309 -2.71 -15.71 28.34
CA PRO A 309 -1.76 -14.81 28.97
C PRO A 309 -1.92 -14.82 30.49
N LEU A 310 -0.87 -14.40 31.20
CA LEU A 310 -0.88 -14.18 32.64
C LEU A 310 -1.97 -13.16 32.99
N ALA A 311 -2.76 -13.48 34.02
CA ALA A 311 -3.68 -12.52 34.60
C ALA A 311 -2.89 -11.37 35.24
N VAL A 312 -3.40 -10.15 35.10
CA VAL A 312 -2.81 -8.94 35.67
C VAL A 312 -3.85 -8.33 36.58
N ASP A 313 -3.54 -8.28 37.88
CA ASP A 313 -4.40 -7.67 38.88
C ASP A 313 -4.13 -6.16 38.98
N GLN A 314 -5.16 -5.40 39.34
CA GLN A 314 -5.00 -3.97 39.59
C GLN A 314 -4.08 -3.76 40.81
N PRO A 315 -3.19 -2.74 40.80
CA PRO A 315 -3.18 -1.57 39.91
C PRO A 315 -2.36 -1.70 38.62
N ALA A 316 -1.87 -2.90 38.26
CA ALA A 316 -1.12 -3.10 37.02
C ALA A 316 -2.04 -3.17 35.79
N TRP A 317 -1.51 -2.83 34.60
CA TRP A 317 -2.25 -2.89 33.32
C TRP A 317 -1.38 -3.47 32.20
N ARG A 318 -2.01 -3.83 31.07
CA ARG A 318 -1.32 -4.30 29.87
C ARG A 318 -1.20 -3.18 28.84
N ASN A 319 0.00 -2.92 28.33
CA ASN A 319 0.23 -2.02 27.20
C ASN A 319 -0.13 -2.69 25.86
N CYS A 320 -0.08 -1.95 24.76
CA CYS A 320 -0.41 -2.48 23.43
C CYS A 320 0.49 -3.65 22.98
N ASP A 321 1.73 -3.71 23.46
CA ASP A 321 2.67 -4.79 23.18
C ASP A 321 2.48 -5.98 24.13
N GLY A 322 1.52 -5.90 25.04
CA GLY A 322 1.30 -6.88 26.10
C GLY A 322 2.25 -6.77 27.28
N SER A 323 3.15 -5.77 27.34
CA SER A 323 3.97 -5.55 28.55
C SER A 323 3.09 -5.13 29.74
N ILE A 324 3.52 -5.47 30.95
CA ILE A 324 2.82 -5.13 32.19
C ILE A 324 3.36 -3.78 32.68
N GLY A 325 2.49 -2.78 32.72
CA GLY A 325 2.75 -1.49 33.34
C GLY A 325 2.39 -1.51 34.82
N HIS A 326 3.20 -0.84 35.63
CA HIS A 326 2.95 -0.64 37.06
C HIS A 326 2.75 0.86 37.34
N PRO A 327 1.94 1.22 38.34
CA PRO A 327 1.86 2.62 38.78
C PRO A 327 3.26 3.09 39.22
N ALA A 328 3.59 4.34 38.92
CA ALA A 328 4.87 4.93 39.34
C ALA A 328 4.97 4.85 40.87
N GLN A 329 6.04 4.24 41.36
CA GLN A 329 6.35 4.22 42.79
C GLN A 329 6.60 5.67 43.21
N GLN A 330 5.73 6.23 44.06
CA GLN A 330 5.96 7.55 44.64
C GLN A 330 7.31 7.50 45.36
N ALA A 331 8.27 8.30 44.89
CA ALA A 331 9.53 8.51 45.60
C ALA A 331 9.16 9.06 46.98
N GLN A 332 9.41 8.28 48.04
CA GLN A 332 9.31 8.78 49.40
C GLN A 332 10.37 9.89 49.58
N PRO A 333 9.99 11.04 50.18
CA PRO A 333 10.87 12.20 50.32
C PRO A 333 12.10 11.92 51.18
#